data_AF-A0A3E2CL22-F1
#
_entry.id   AF-A0A3E2CL22-F1
#
_cell.length_a   1.000
_cell.length_b   1.000
_cell.length_c   1.000
_cell.angle_alpha   90.00
_cell.angle_beta   90.00
_cell.angle_gamma   90.00
#
_symmetry.space_group_name_H-M   'P 1'
#
loop_
_entity.id
_entity.type
_entity.pdbx_description
1 polymer ?
#
loop_
_entity_poly.entity_id
_entity_poly.type
_entity_poly.pdbx_seq_one_letter_code
_entity_poly.pdbx_strand_id
1 'polypeptide(L)'
;MTIISRKQANAAGEILKELRDQQNSEEYGKQISILNTWRHQHEEPAQIFFKKLVGIINKYPNAMATYRLKRKESILKKLYRSNGNFELGAIDDIAGCRAIVNSVSEVYKVYDEILNLKEAGEIDIKKTKDYIKNPEESGYRSLHVIVKQTLNQEKN
;
A
#
# COMPACT_ATOMS: atom_id res chain seq x y z
N MET A 1 15.28 -0.18 13.33
CA MET A 1 14.55 0.88 12.60
C MET A 1 13.50 1.44 13.54
N THR A 2 13.40 2.77 13.72
CA THR A 2 12.40 3.36 14.62
C THR A 2 11.01 3.22 14.01
N ILE A 3 10.10 2.53 14.69
CA ILE A 3 8.70 2.38 14.24
C ILE A 3 7.93 3.65 14.59
N ILE A 4 7.24 4.22 13.61
CA ILE A 4 6.34 5.37 13.81
C ILE A 4 4.94 4.84 14.04
N SER A 5 4.31 5.24 15.15
CA SER A 5 2.91 4.92 15.41
C SER A 5 1.97 5.71 14.51
N ARG A 6 0.74 5.21 14.31
CA ARG A 6 -0.29 5.92 13.54
C ARG A 6 -0.58 7.31 14.10
N LYS A 7 -0.57 7.46 15.44
CA LYS A 7 -0.75 8.74 16.13
C LYS A 7 0.37 9.73 15.80
N GLN A 8 1.62 9.28 15.83
CA GLN A 8 2.78 10.11 15.44
C GLN A 8 2.72 10.51 13.97
N ALA A 9 2.36 9.58 13.09
CA ALA A 9 2.19 9.88 11.66
C ALA A 9 1.09 10.93 11.44
N ASN A 10 -0.07 10.78 12.08
CA ASN A 10 -1.16 11.75 12.00
C ASN A 10 -0.72 13.13 12.50
N ALA A 11 -0.06 13.22 13.65
CA ALA A 11 0.46 14.48 14.18
C ALA A 11 1.43 15.16 13.21
N ALA A 12 2.37 14.41 12.62
CA ALA A 12 3.27 14.93 11.61
C ALA A 12 2.52 15.41 10.35
N GLY A 13 1.47 14.68 9.94
CA GLY A 13 0.60 15.04 8.82
C GLY A 13 -0.14 16.36 9.03
N GLU A 14 -0.62 16.63 10.25
CA GLU A 14 -1.25 17.91 10.61
C GLU A 14 -0.25 19.07 10.51
N ILE A 15 0.93 18.93 11.14
CA ILE A 15 1.96 19.97 11.11
C ILE A 15 2.44 20.23 9.66
N LEU A 16 2.57 19.17 8.84
CA LEU A 16 2.92 19.32 7.42
C LEU A 16 1.89 20.13 6.62
N LYS A 17 0.60 20.06 6.99
CA LYS A 17 -0.46 20.86 6.37
C LYS A 17 -0.36 22.33 6.79
N GLU A 18 -0.13 22.59 8.06
CA GLU A 18 0.05 23.95 8.60
C GLU A 18 1.29 24.64 8.01
N LEU A 19 2.38 23.90 7.86
CA LEU A 19 3.66 24.40 7.33
C LEU A 19 3.80 24.26 5.81
N ARG A 20 2.70 24.05 5.07
CA ARG A 20 2.71 23.81 3.61
C ARG A 20 3.49 24.87 2.83
N ASP A 21 3.38 26.13 3.23
CA ASP A 21 4.03 27.26 2.57
C ASP A 21 5.42 27.58 3.16
N GLN A 22 5.86 26.82 4.17
CA GLN A 22 7.13 26.98 4.91
C GLN A 22 8.06 25.78 4.70
N GLN A 23 8.17 25.27 3.47
CA GLN A 23 8.89 24.01 3.18
C GLN A 23 10.40 24.07 3.46
N ASN A 24 10.97 25.28 3.56
CA ASN A 24 12.38 25.51 3.90
C ASN A 24 12.64 25.57 5.42
N SER A 25 11.59 25.51 6.25
CA SER A 25 11.76 25.54 7.70
C SER A 25 12.37 24.24 8.23
N GLU A 26 13.17 24.34 9.28
CA GLU A 26 13.74 23.17 9.96
C GLU A 26 12.63 22.24 10.47
N GLU A 27 11.54 22.82 10.98
CA GLU A 27 10.39 22.06 11.48
C GLU A 27 9.72 21.24 10.38
N TYR A 28 9.51 21.83 9.19
CA TYR A 28 9.00 21.08 8.04
C TYR A 28 9.91 19.90 7.69
N GLY A 29 11.23 20.11 7.69
CA GLY A 29 12.22 19.05 7.48
C GLY A 29 12.12 17.89 8.48
N LYS A 30 11.87 18.19 9.76
CA LYS A 30 11.63 17.18 10.81
C LYS A 30 10.38 16.35 10.52
N GLN A 31 9.28 16.99 10.14
CA GLN A 31 8.03 16.27 9.85
C GLN A 31 8.10 15.44 8.56
N ILE A 32 8.85 15.92 7.55
CA ILE A 32 9.17 15.12 6.36
C ILE A 32 9.96 13.86 6.72
N SER A 33 10.87 13.95 7.71
CA SER A 33 11.63 12.79 8.18
C SER A 33 10.71 11.77 8.86
N ILE A 34 9.74 12.21 9.67
CA ILE A 34 8.72 11.33 10.26
C ILE A 34 7.86 10.68 9.17
N LEU A 35 7.41 11.45 8.18
CA LEU A 35 6.66 10.92 7.03
C LEU A 35 7.46 9.86 6.28
N ASN A 36 8.74 10.11 6.00
CA ASN A 36 9.59 9.15 5.30
C ASN A 36 9.79 7.86 6.10
N THR A 37 9.98 7.95 7.41
CA THR A 37 10.07 6.76 8.28
C THR A 37 8.75 5.99 8.32
N TRP A 38 7.61 6.68 8.51
CA TRP A 38 6.27 6.09 8.43
C TRP A 38 6.01 5.45 7.06
N ARG A 39 6.48 6.06 5.98
CA ARG A 39 6.37 5.51 4.62
C ARG A 39 7.20 4.24 4.49
N HIS A 40 8.48 4.29 4.86
CA HIS A 40 9.43 3.20 4.68
C HIS A 40 9.11 1.95 5.52
N GLN A 41 8.50 2.08 6.71
CA GLN A 41 8.10 0.91 7.50
C GLN A 41 7.03 0.02 6.83
N HIS A 42 6.37 0.51 5.78
CA HIS A 42 5.44 -0.30 4.97
C HIS A 42 6.14 -1.10 3.87
N GLU A 43 7.43 -0.84 3.63
CA GLU A 43 8.20 -1.48 2.56
C GLU A 43 8.45 -2.95 2.86
N GLU A 44 8.89 -3.29 4.08
CA GLU A 44 9.15 -4.67 4.48
C GLU A 44 7.91 -5.57 4.36
N PRO A 45 6.73 -5.19 4.93
CA PRO A 45 5.49 -5.95 4.70
C PRO A 45 5.15 -6.15 3.23
N ALA A 46 5.36 -5.11 2.40
CA ALA A 46 5.11 -5.21 0.97
C ALA A 46 6.10 -6.15 0.28
N GLN A 47 7.38 -6.14 0.64
CA GLN A 47 8.39 -7.06 0.12
C GLN A 47 8.11 -8.52 0.52
N ILE A 48 7.65 -8.75 1.76
CA ILE A 48 7.26 -10.09 2.22
C ILE A 48 6.10 -10.62 1.37
N PHE A 49 5.04 -9.83 1.21
CA PHE A 49 3.92 -10.24 0.36
C PHE A 49 4.34 -10.38 -1.11
N PHE A 50 5.23 -9.50 -1.60
CA PHE A 50 5.73 -9.54 -2.97
C PHE A 50 6.43 -10.87 -3.28
N LYS A 51 7.22 -11.43 -2.35
CA LYS A 51 7.84 -12.76 -2.52
C LYS A 51 6.79 -13.86 -2.72
N LYS A 52 5.70 -13.83 -1.94
CA LYS A 52 4.58 -14.77 -2.10
C LYS A 52 3.88 -14.57 -3.44
N LEU A 53 3.64 -13.31 -3.82
CA LEU A 53 3.03 -12.98 -5.11
C LEU A 53 3.88 -13.44 -6.29
N VAL A 54 5.21 -13.27 -6.24
CA VAL A 54 6.12 -13.78 -7.28
C VAL A 54 5.98 -15.30 -7.43
N GLY A 55 5.88 -16.04 -6.33
CA GLY A 55 5.63 -17.49 -6.36
C GLY A 55 4.33 -17.87 -7.06
N ILE A 56 3.28 -17.07 -6.91
CA ILE A 56 2.00 -17.24 -7.64
C ILE A 56 2.20 -16.88 -9.12
N ILE A 57 2.79 -15.72 -9.40
CA ILE A 57 2.88 -15.14 -10.75
C ILE A 57 3.79 -15.95 -11.67
N ASN A 58 4.83 -16.59 -11.15
CA ASN A 58 5.70 -17.48 -11.94
C ASN A 58 4.99 -18.70 -12.54
N LYS A 59 3.77 -19.02 -12.10
CA LYS A 59 2.92 -20.07 -12.70
C LYS A 59 2.23 -19.63 -13.99
N TYR A 60 2.23 -18.33 -14.31
CA TYR A 60 1.51 -17.74 -15.43
C TYR A 60 2.49 -17.22 -16.50
N PRO A 61 2.48 -17.78 -17.73
CA PRO A 61 3.37 -17.33 -18.80
C PRO A 61 3.19 -15.84 -19.13
N ASN A 62 4.28 -15.12 -19.39
CA ASN A 62 4.29 -13.68 -19.71
C ASN A 62 3.66 -12.76 -18.65
N ALA A 63 3.36 -13.28 -17.45
CA ALA A 63 2.90 -12.46 -16.34
C ALA A 63 4.09 -11.78 -15.63
N MET A 64 3.81 -10.66 -14.97
CA MET A 64 4.82 -9.91 -14.23
C MET A 64 4.26 -9.43 -12.90
N ALA A 65 5.09 -9.50 -11.86
CA ALA A 65 4.82 -8.90 -10.57
C ALA A 65 5.76 -7.71 -10.35
N THR A 66 5.24 -6.61 -9.79
CA THR A 66 6.06 -5.51 -9.27
C THR A 66 5.56 -5.12 -7.88
N TYR A 67 6.40 -4.48 -7.08
CA TYR A 67 5.96 -3.80 -5.87
C TYR A 67 6.41 -2.36 -5.90
N ARG A 68 5.73 -1.51 -5.14
CA ARG A 68 6.01 -0.08 -5.11
C ARG A 68 5.72 0.47 -3.73
N LEU A 69 6.61 1.35 -3.30
CA LEU A 69 6.34 2.32 -2.25
C LEU A 69 5.82 3.62 -2.87
N LYS A 70 4.73 4.17 -2.32
CA LYS A 70 4.15 5.44 -2.77
C LYS A 70 5.21 6.53 -2.65
N ARG A 71 5.24 7.44 -3.62
CA ARG A 71 6.18 8.57 -3.61
C ARG A 71 5.75 9.58 -2.56
N LYS A 72 6.72 10.15 -1.82
CA LYS A 72 6.47 11.18 -0.80
C LYS A 72 5.62 12.32 -1.35
N GLU A 73 5.93 12.78 -2.56
CA GLU A 73 5.23 13.88 -3.24
C GLU A 73 3.76 13.53 -3.50
N SER A 74 3.45 12.27 -3.79
CA SER A 74 2.07 11.80 -3.95
C SER A 74 1.31 11.73 -2.63
N ILE A 75 2.01 11.42 -1.53
CA ILE A 75 1.46 11.44 -0.16
C ILE A 75 1.15 12.90 0.23
N LEU A 76 2.12 13.81 0.08
CA LEU A 76 1.96 15.24 0.38
C LEU A 76 0.84 15.86 -0.46
N LYS A 77 0.80 15.60 -1.77
CA LYS A 77 -0.29 16.08 -2.65
C LYS A 77 -1.67 15.60 -2.18
N LYS A 78 -1.77 14.43 -1.56
CA LYS A 78 -3.04 13.92 -0.99
C LYS A 78 -3.36 14.60 0.34
N LEU A 79 -2.36 14.78 1.21
CA LEU A 79 -2.51 15.51 2.48
C LEU A 79 -2.95 16.97 2.28
N TYR A 80 -2.42 17.65 1.25
CA TYR A 80 -2.69 19.07 1.00
C TYR A 80 -3.99 19.36 0.25
N ARG A 81 -4.81 18.33 -0.02
CA ARG A 81 -6.10 18.56 -0.67
C ARG A 81 -7.04 19.30 0.27
N SER A 82 -7.55 20.44 -0.17
CA SER A 82 -8.49 21.26 0.59
C SER A 82 -9.84 20.59 0.84
N ASN A 83 -10.20 19.58 0.05
CA ASN A 83 -11.50 18.91 0.09
C ASN A 83 -11.51 17.61 0.92
N GLY A 84 -10.49 17.34 1.73
CA GLY A 84 -10.50 16.16 2.60
C GLY A 84 -9.58 16.29 3.81
N ASN A 85 -10.09 15.86 4.97
CA ASN A 85 -9.28 15.63 6.17
C ASN A 85 -8.49 14.32 6.01
N PHE A 86 -7.53 14.31 5.08
CA PHE A 86 -6.64 13.17 4.92
C PHE A 86 -5.60 13.17 6.04
N GLU A 87 -5.67 12.15 6.89
CA GLU A 87 -4.64 11.89 7.90
C GLU A 87 -3.54 11.01 7.32
N LEU A 88 -2.26 11.31 7.61
CA LEU A 88 -1.13 10.54 7.08
C LEU A 88 -1.20 9.05 7.44
N GLY A 89 -1.60 8.73 8.67
CA GLY A 89 -1.78 7.36 9.13
C GLY A 89 -2.98 6.65 8.53
N ALA A 90 -3.90 7.37 7.87
CA ALA A 90 -5.07 6.81 7.18
C ALA A 90 -4.90 6.78 5.65
N ILE A 91 -3.75 7.19 5.12
CA ILE A 91 -3.47 7.05 3.69
C ILE A 91 -3.31 5.56 3.36
N ASP A 92 -4.30 5.00 2.67
CA ASP A 92 -4.19 3.69 2.03
C ASP A 92 -3.15 3.70 0.91
N ASP A 93 -2.67 2.49 0.54
CA ASP A 93 -1.75 2.28 -0.57
C ASP A 93 -0.44 3.10 -0.39
N ILE A 94 0.12 3.05 0.82
CA ILE A 94 1.49 3.51 1.07
C ILE A 94 2.48 2.56 0.41
N ALA A 95 2.22 1.26 0.47
CA ALA A 95 2.94 0.24 -0.27
C ALA A 95 1.94 -0.72 -0.90
N GLY A 96 2.27 -1.26 -2.06
CA GLY A 96 1.40 -2.18 -2.80
C GLY A 96 2.18 -3.05 -3.76
N CYS A 97 1.61 -4.22 -4.04
CA CYS A 97 2.09 -5.13 -5.09
C CYS A 97 1.13 -5.10 -6.27
N ARG A 98 1.66 -5.29 -7.47
CA ARG A 98 0.92 -5.31 -8.73
C ARG A 98 1.27 -6.59 -9.49
N ALA A 99 0.25 -7.37 -9.78
CA ALA A 99 0.30 -8.45 -10.77
C ALA A 99 -0.24 -7.93 -12.10
N ILE A 100 0.44 -8.28 -13.19
CA ILE A 100 0.02 -8.03 -14.57
C ILE A 100 -0.02 -9.40 -15.25
N VAL A 101 -1.18 -9.73 -15.81
CA VAL A 101 -1.49 -11.04 -16.42
C VAL A 101 -2.18 -10.80 -17.77
N ASN A 102 -2.31 -11.85 -18.58
CA ASN A 102 -2.73 -11.73 -19.98
C ASN A 102 -4.24 -11.66 -20.17
N SER A 103 -5.03 -12.10 -19.18
CA SER A 103 -6.49 -12.13 -19.30
C SER A 103 -7.19 -11.87 -17.98
N VAL A 104 -8.46 -11.48 -18.08
CA VAL A 104 -9.36 -11.36 -16.92
C VAL A 104 -9.52 -12.70 -16.19
N SER A 105 -9.53 -13.82 -16.92
CA SER A 105 -9.58 -15.15 -16.30
C SER A 105 -8.35 -15.39 -15.41
N GLU A 106 -7.16 -15.00 -15.86
CA GLU A 106 -5.94 -15.11 -15.04
C GLU A 106 -5.96 -14.18 -13.82
N VAL A 107 -6.62 -13.01 -13.89
CA VAL A 107 -6.79 -12.14 -12.71
C VAL A 107 -7.53 -12.88 -11.60
N TYR A 108 -8.62 -13.57 -11.94
CA TYR A 108 -9.41 -14.32 -10.96
C TYR A 108 -8.68 -15.59 -10.48
N LYS A 109 -7.94 -16.30 -11.34
CA LYS A 109 -7.10 -17.43 -10.89
C LYS A 109 -5.99 -17.00 -9.94
N VAL A 110 -5.34 -15.85 -10.19
CA VAL A 110 -4.37 -15.26 -9.24
C VAL A 110 -5.05 -14.88 -7.93
N TYR A 111 -6.28 -14.38 -7.98
CA TYR A 111 -7.05 -14.07 -6.78
C TYR A 111 -7.39 -15.32 -5.96
N ASP A 112 -7.77 -16.42 -6.60
CA ASP A 112 -8.01 -17.70 -5.94
C ASP A 112 -6.75 -18.19 -5.22
N GLU A 113 -5.58 -18.04 -5.82
CA GLU A 113 -4.29 -18.37 -5.18
C GLU A 113 -3.98 -17.45 -3.97
N ILE A 114 -4.38 -16.18 -4.03
CA ILE A 114 -4.29 -15.27 -2.87
C ILE A 114 -5.28 -15.69 -1.77
N LEU A 115 -6.46 -16.21 -2.12
CA LEU A 115 -7.40 -16.78 -1.15
C LEU A 115 -6.82 -18.02 -0.46
N ASN A 116 -6.10 -18.87 -1.20
CA ASN A 116 -5.39 -20.02 -0.61
C ASN A 116 -4.37 -19.58 0.46
N LEU A 117 -3.61 -18.51 0.23
CA LEU A 117 -2.70 -17.94 1.24
C LEU A 117 -3.45 -17.47 2.51
N LYS A 118 -4.67 -16.93 2.34
CA LYS A 118 -5.52 -16.53 3.47
C LYS A 118 -6.00 -17.76 4.24
N GLU A 119 -6.44 -18.81 3.54
CA GLU A 119 -6.91 -20.06 4.17
C GLU A 119 -5.79 -20.77 4.95
N ALA A 120 -4.56 -20.71 4.43
CA ALA A 120 -3.36 -21.18 5.12
C ALA A 120 -2.94 -20.31 6.33
N GLY A 121 -3.62 -19.19 6.58
CA GLY A 121 -3.33 -18.27 7.68
C GLY A 121 -2.10 -17.38 7.47
N GLU A 122 -1.49 -17.41 6.29
CA GLU A 122 -0.28 -16.64 5.98
C GLU A 122 -0.55 -15.14 5.83
N ILE A 123 -1.78 -14.79 5.43
CA ILE A 123 -2.27 -13.43 5.26
C ILE A 123 -3.73 -13.33 5.72
N ASP A 124 -4.21 -12.10 5.87
CA ASP A 124 -5.63 -11.78 6.00
C ASP A 124 -6.07 -10.79 4.91
N ILE A 125 -7.33 -10.87 4.48
CA ILE A 125 -7.89 -9.98 3.45
C ILE A 125 -8.92 -9.08 4.12
N LYS A 126 -8.63 -7.79 4.16
CA LYS A 126 -9.50 -6.79 4.79
C LYS A 126 -10.61 -6.30 3.89
N LYS A 127 -10.34 -6.21 2.58
CA LYS A 127 -11.29 -5.69 1.60
C LYS A 127 -10.88 -6.12 0.20
N THR A 128 -11.86 -6.42 -0.63
CA THR A 128 -11.69 -6.61 -2.07
C THR A 128 -12.58 -5.60 -2.80
N LYS A 129 -12.07 -4.98 -3.86
CA LYS A 129 -12.84 -4.13 -4.78
C LYS A 129 -12.64 -4.65 -6.20
N ASP A 130 -13.73 -5.06 -6.83
CA ASP A 130 -13.71 -5.61 -8.19
C ASP A 130 -14.13 -4.53 -9.20
N TYR A 131 -13.13 -3.84 -9.75
CA TYR A 131 -13.31 -2.87 -10.83
C TYR A 131 -13.33 -3.53 -12.22
N ILE A 132 -13.19 -4.85 -12.31
CA ILE A 132 -13.43 -5.57 -13.58
C ILE A 132 -14.93 -5.73 -13.78
N LYS A 133 -15.63 -6.17 -12.73
CA LYS A 133 -17.09 -6.33 -12.73
C LYS A 133 -17.81 -4.99 -12.73
N ASN A 134 -17.33 -4.02 -11.96
CA ASN A 134 -17.90 -2.68 -11.86
C ASN A 134 -16.82 -1.63 -12.20
N PRO A 135 -16.49 -1.43 -13.49
CA PRO A 135 -15.47 -0.48 -13.90
C PRO A 135 -15.83 0.95 -13.48
N GLU A 136 -14.81 1.77 -13.25
CA GLU A 136 -15.01 3.21 -13.07
C GLU A 136 -15.50 3.84 -14.37
N GLU A 137 -16.10 5.03 -14.28
CA GLU A 137 -16.54 5.82 -15.45
C GLU A 137 -15.41 6.07 -16.45
N SER A 138 -14.17 6.12 -15.97
CA SER A 138 -12.96 6.24 -16.79
C SER A 138 -12.66 5.01 -17.66
N GLY A 139 -13.36 3.90 -17.47
CA GLY A 139 -13.08 2.60 -18.08
C GLY A 139 -12.00 1.80 -17.36
N TYR A 140 -11.49 2.28 -16.22
CA TYR A 140 -10.49 1.59 -15.43
C TYR A 140 -10.97 0.21 -14.94
N ARG A 141 -10.11 -0.82 -15.09
CA ARG A 141 -10.38 -2.20 -14.70
C ARG A 141 -9.21 -2.80 -13.94
N SER A 142 -9.48 -3.35 -12.76
CA SER A 142 -8.51 -4.07 -11.92
C SER A 142 -9.23 -4.77 -10.77
N LEU A 143 -8.60 -5.77 -10.17
CA LEU A 143 -9.04 -6.35 -8.91
C LEU A 143 -8.14 -5.84 -7.78
N HIS A 144 -8.68 -5.05 -6.86
CA HIS A 144 -7.93 -4.50 -5.73
C HIS A 144 -8.17 -5.35 -4.49
N VAL A 145 -7.10 -5.88 -3.91
CA VAL A 145 -7.15 -6.70 -2.69
C VAL A 145 -6.33 -6.01 -1.60
N ILE A 146 -6.96 -5.65 -0.50
CA ILE A 146 -6.30 -5.06 0.67
C ILE A 146 -5.90 -6.19 1.60
N VAL A 147 -4.61 -6.47 1.64
CA VAL A 147 -4.02 -7.56 2.42
C VAL A 147 -3.42 -7.00 3.71
N LYS A 148 -3.60 -7.74 4.81
CA LYS A 148 -2.86 -7.56 6.06
C LYS A 148 -1.96 -8.78 6.26
N GLN A 149 -0.67 -8.56 6.44
CA GLN A 149 0.27 -9.64 6.76
C GLN A 149 -0.06 -10.20 8.15
N THR A 150 -0.21 -11.52 8.26
CA THR A 150 -0.20 -12.19 9.55
C THR A 150 1.26 -12.20 10.02
N LEU A 151 1.54 -11.54 11.14
CA LEU A 151 2.84 -11.68 11.80
C LEU A 151 2.83 -13.07 12.44
N ASN A 152 3.28 -14.07 11.69
CA ASN A 152 3.74 -15.29 12.32
C ASN A 152 5.00 -14.87 13.07
N GLN A 153 4.89 -14.70 14.38
CA GLN A 153 6.06 -14.76 15.23
C GLN A 153 6.68 -16.11 14.92
N GLU A 154 7.82 -16.12 14.23
CA GLU A 154 8.67 -17.28 14.22
C GLU A 154 8.92 -17.59 15.71
N LYS A 155 8.24 -18.62 16.20
CA LYS A 155 8.55 -19.25 17.47
C LYS A 155 9.94 -19.85 17.26
N ASN A 156 10.96 -19.04 17.52
CA ASN A 156 12.26 -19.54 17.93
C ASN A 156 12.11 -20.18 19.32
#